data_AF-A0A6L8E798-F1
#
_entry.id   AF-A0A6L8E798-F1
#
_cell.length_a   1.000
_cell.length_b   1.000
_cell.length_c   1.000
_cell.angle_alpha   90.00
_cell.angle_beta   90.00
_cell.angle_gamma   90.00
#
_symmetry.space_group_name_H-M   'P 1'
#
loop_
_entity.id
_entity.type
_entity.pdbx_description
1 polymer ?
#
loop_
_entity_poly.entity_id
_entity_poly.type
_entity_poly.pdbx_seq_one_letter_code
_entity_poly.pdbx_strand_id
1 'polypeptide(L)' 'MLAVGDRMPEFKLRHRDGDMTNEDFAGSPAVIAFYAVAFTGG' A
#
# COMPACT_ATOMS: atom_id res chain seq x y z
N MET A 1 5.05 6.29 12.79
CA MET A 1 4.29 7.34 12.07
C MET A 1 5.16 7.78 10.92
N LEU A 2 4.67 7.79 9.68
CA LEU A 2 5.45 8.24 8.52
C LEU A 2 5.30 9.76 8.38
N ALA A 3 6.40 10.45 8.09
CA ALA A 3 6.43 11.87 7.78
C ALA A 3 6.59 12.10 6.27
N VAL A 4 6.24 13.30 5.81
CA VAL A 4 6.47 13.70 4.42
C VAL A 4 7.97 13.74 4.14
N GLY A 5 8.39 13.05 3.07
CA GLY A 5 9.79 12.92 2.68
C GLY A 5 10.48 11.66 3.22
N ASP A 6 9.84 10.92 4.13
CA ASP A 6 10.35 9.62 4.56
C ASP A 6 10.39 8.63 3.39
N ARG A 7 11.41 7.77 3.38
CA ARG A 7 11.45 6.65 2.44
C ARG A 7 10.27 5.72 2.74
N MET A 8 9.61 5.27 1.68
CA MET A 8 8.57 4.24 1.77
C MET A 8 9.11 3.00 2.49
N PRO A 9 8.45 2.52 3.56
CA PRO A 9 8.93 1.38 4.33
C PRO A 9 8.81 0.09 3.53
N GLU A 10 9.64 -0.90 3.88
CA GLU A 10 9.47 -2.25 3.36
C GLU A 10 8.16 -2.88 3.87
N PHE A 11 7.42 -3.53 2.97
CA PHE A 11 6.23 -4.26 3.34
C PHE A 11 5.99 -5.43 2.38
N LYS A 12 5.13 -6.35 2.84
CA LYS A 12 4.54 -7.39 2.02
C LYS A 12 3.04 -7.46 2.29
N LEU A 13 2.23 -7.24 1.27
CA LEU A 13 0.77 -7.28 1.33
C LEU A 13 0.25 -8.50 0.56
N ARG A 14 -0.76 -9.16 1.11
CA ARG A 14 -1.52 -10.19 0.39
C ARG A 14 -2.63 -9.49 -0.39
N HIS A 15 -2.51 -9.45 -1.71
CA HIS A 15 -3.54 -8.94 -2.62
C HIS A 15 -4.34 -10.09 -3.24
N ARG A 16 -5.49 -9.78 -3.85
CA ARG A 16 -6.34 -10.78 -4.52
C ARG A 16 -5.60 -11.52 -5.63
N ASP A 17 -4.75 -10.79 -6.36
CA ASP A 17 -4.03 -11.29 -7.54
C ASP A 17 -2.65 -11.88 -7.20
N GLY A 18 -2.24 -11.83 -5.93
CA GLY A 18 -0.94 -12.30 -5.50
C GLY A 18 -0.37 -11.51 -4.33
N ASP A 19 0.87 -11.82 -3.95
CA ASP A 19 1.60 -11.01 -2.97
C ASP A 19 2.17 -9.77 -3.66
N MET A 20 2.18 -8.64 -2.96
CA MET A 20 2.79 -7.38 -3.40
C MET A 20 3.78 -6.87 -2.35
N THR A 21 4.78 -6.12 -2.78
CA THR A 21 5.86 -5.54 -1.98
C THR A 21 6.01 -4.05 -2.25
N ASN A 22 6.82 -3.35 -1.46
CA ASN A 22 7.14 -1.94 -1.72
C ASN A 22 7.89 -1.72 -3.04
N GLU A 23 8.64 -2.72 -3.53
CA GLU A 23 9.41 -2.62 -4.77
C GLU A 23 8.51 -2.56 -6.02
N ASP A 24 7.33 -3.17 -5.97
CA ASP A 24 6.35 -3.16 -7.05
C ASP A 24 5.81 -1.75 -7.36
N PHE A 25 6.05 -0.79 -6.46
CA PHE A 25 5.66 0.62 -6.59
C PHE A 25 6.84 1.55 -6.94
N ALA A 26 8.04 1.00 -7.14
CA ALA A 26 9.22 1.81 -7.45
C ALA A 26 9.13 2.43 -8.86
N GLY A 27 9.63 3.65 -9.01
CA GLY A 27 9.72 4.32 -10.32
C GLY A 27 8.43 4.94 -10.84
N SER A 28 7.32 4.85 -10.11
CA SER A 28 6.07 5.55 -10.45
C SER A 28 5.41 6.14 -9.19
N PRO A 29 4.74 7.32 -9.28
CA PRO A 29 3.96 7.83 -8.17
C PRO A 29 2.79 6.91 -7.85
N ALA A 30 2.67 6.47 -6.59
CA ALA A 30 1.60 5.60 -6.11
C ALA A 30 0.95 6.17 -4.85
N VAL A 31 -0.35 5.90 -4.67
CA VAL A 31 -1.12 6.28 -3.47
C VAL A 31 -1.61 5.00 -2.80
N ILE A 32 -1.22 4.79 -1.54
CA ILE A 32 -1.70 3.68 -0.71
C ILE A 32 -2.64 4.26 0.34
N ALA A 33 -3.88 3.77 0.34
CA ALA A 33 -4.91 4.15 1.29
C ALA A 33 -5.46 2.91 1.99
N PHE A 34 -5.72 3.04 3.29
CA PHE A 34 -6.31 2.00 4.11
C PHE A 34 -7.71 2.44 4.54
N TYR A 35 -8.66 1.51 4.48
CA TYR A 35 -10.00 1.68 5.04
C TYR A 35 -10.17 0.73 6.23
N ALA A 36 -10.95 1.15 7.23
CA ALA A 36 -11.07 0.42 8.49
C ALA A 36 -11.71 -0.97 8.32
N VAL A 37 -12.69 -1.10 7.42
CA VAL A 37 -13.44 -2.34 7.20
C VAL A 37 -13.88 -2.40 5.73
N ALA A 38 -13.79 -3.58 5.11
CA ALA A 38 -14.13 -3.82 3.70
C ALA A 38 -15.64 -3.83 3.38
N PHE A 39 -16.50 -3.26 4.23
CA PHE A 39 -17.97 -3.38 4.12
C PHE A 39 -18.67 -2.02 3.98
N THR A 40 -18.14 -1.13 3.15
CA THR A 40 -18.87 0.09 2.76
C THR A 40 -19.76 -0.17 1.54
N GLY A 41 -20.76 -1.03 1.70
CA GLY A 41 -22.02 -1.02 0.93
C GLY A 41 -22.22 -2.03 -0.22
N GLY A 42 -23.35 -2.74 -0.16
CA GLY A 42 -24.21 -3.10 -1.32
C GLY A 42 -24.01 -4.46 -1.97
#